data_AF-A0A967ISK1-F1
#
_entry.id   AF-A0A967ISK1-F1
#
_cell.length_a   1.000
_cell.length_b   1.000
_cell.length_c   1.000
_cell.angle_alpha   90.00
_cell.angle_beta   90.00
_cell.angle_gamma   90.00
#
_symmetry.space_group_name_H-M   'P 1'
#
loop_
_entity.id
_entity.type
_entity.pdbx_description
1 polymer ?
#
loop_
_entity_poly.entity_id
_entity_poly.type
_entity_poly.pdbx_seq_one_letter_code
_entity_poly.pdbx_strand_id
1 'polypeptide(L)' 'MNFDGTTFTQFDASNSGLPDNDIRSLALDRDGNLWVGTRLQGVSRFRVKDNIWDNYDISNGLNDNDVRNIAVDSVGRV' A
#
# COMPACT_ATOMS: atom_id res chain seq x y z
N MET A 1 -8.87 4.20 -2.12
CA MET A 1 -9.69 5.13 -2.93
C MET A 1 -8.76 6.19 -3.49
N ASN A 2 -8.67 6.32 -4.81
CA ASN A 2 -7.89 7.37 -5.47
C ASN A 2 -8.86 8.30 -6.22
N PHE A 3 -8.62 9.61 -6.21
CA PHE A 3 -9.48 10.61 -6.88
C PHE A 3 -8.64 11.48 -7.81
N ASP A 4 -9.00 11.53 -9.08
CA ASP A 4 -8.28 12.28 -10.11
C ASP A 4 -8.77 13.74 -10.28
N GLY A 5 -9.68 14.19 -9.42
CA GLY A 5 -10.37 15.48 -9.56
C GLY A 5 -11.78 15.35 -10.16
N THR A 6 -12.12 14.20 -10.74
CA THR A 6 -13.42 13.96 -11.40
C THR A 6 -14.02 12.58 -11.11
N THR A 7 -13.18 11.56 -10.88
CA THR A 7 -13.60 10.16 -10.77
C THR A 7 -12.92 9.49 -9.59
N PHE A 8 -13.64 8.61 -8.90
CA PHE A 8 -13.08 7.73 -7.88
C PHE A 8 -12.73 6.37 -8.45
N THR A 9 -11.53 5.89 -8.16
CA THR A 9 -11.14 4.49 -8.42
C THR A 9 -11.16 3.71 -7.10
N GLN A 10 -11.86 2.58 -7.12
CA GLN A 10 -11.92 1.62 -6.02
C GLN A 10 -10.97 0.46 -6.31
N PHE A 11 -10.23 0.05 -5.28
CA PHE A 11 -9.37 -1.12 -5.30
C PHE A 11 -9.73 -2.00 -4.09
N ASP A 12 -9.84 -3.30 -4.32
CA ASP A 12 -10.03 -4.34 -3.33
C ASP A 12 -9.25 -5.60 -3.76
N ALA A 13 -9.17 -6.59 -2.87
CA ALA A 13 -8.44 -7.83 -3.10
C ALA A 13 -8.99 -8.70 -4.24
N SER A 14 -10.21 -8.44 -4.73
CA SER A 14 -10.83 -9.16 -5.85
C SER A 14 -10.57 -8.51 -7.21
N ASN A 15 -10.27 -7.21 -7.24
CA ASN A 15 -10.11 -6.44 -8.48
C ASN A 15 -8.71 -5.85 -8.68
N SER A 16 -7.78 -6.08 -7.75
CA SER A 16 -6.45 -5.48 -7.76
C SER A 16 -5.39 -6.42 -7.19
N GLY A 17 -4.13 -5.95 -7.13
CA GLY A 17 -3.03 -6.69 -6.50
C GLY A 17 -2.95 -6.53 -4.97
N LEU A 18 -3.92 -5.83 -4.37
CA LEU A 18 -4.02 -5.65 -2.93
C LEU A 18 -4.24 -7.00 -2.23
N PRO A 19 -3.43 -7.38 -1.22
CA PRO A 19 -3.50 -8.73 -0.66
C PRO A 19 -4.56 -8.89 0.44
N ASP A 20 -5.10 -7.80 1.00
CA ASP A 20 -6.13 -7.81 2.05
C ASP A 20 -7.00 -6.55 1.96
N ASN A 21 -8.29 -6.69 2.28
CA ASN A 21 -9.23 -5.58 2.37
C ASN A 21 -9.25 -4.90 3.75
N ASP A 22 -8.66 -5.53 4.77
CA ASP A 22 -8.51 -4.96 6.12
C ASP A 22 -7.32 -3.99 6.15
N ILE A 23 -7.57 -2.76 5.68
CA ILE A 23 -6.58 -1.69 5.60
C ILE A 23 -6.44 -0.98 6.93
N ARG A 24 -5.22 -0.96 7.46
CA ARG A 24 -4.87 -0.34 8.74
C ARG A 24 -4.18 1.00 8.59
N SER A 25 -3.39 1.17 7.53
CA SER A 25 -2.62 2.40 7.33
C SER A 25 -2.37 2.68 5.86
N LEU A 26 -2.21 3.97 5.55
CA LEU A 26 -1.92 4.48 4.22
C LEU A 26 -0.82 5.54 4.32
N ALA A 27 0.12 5.52 3.39
CA ALA A 27 1.14 6.55 3.26
C ALA A 27 1.45 6.82 1.78
N LEU A 28 1.67 8.08 1.43
CA LEU A 28 2.14 8.47 0.10
C LEU A 28 3.62 8.79 0.17
N ASP A 29 4.42 8.15 -0.68
CA ASP A 29 5.82 8.51 -0.84
C ASP A 29 6.00 9.69 -1.81
N ARG A 30 7.25 10.16 -1.94
CA ARG A 30 7.59 11.31 -2.78
C ARG A 30 7.48 11.05 -4.27
N ASP A 31 7.53 9.80 -4.68
CA ASP A 31 7.42 9.40 -6.08
C ASP A 31 5.96 9.26 -6.52
N GLY A 32 5.02 9.37 -5.57
CA GLY A 32 3.59 9.27 -5.75
C GLY A 32 3.07 7.84 -5.63
N ASN A 33 3.84 6.92 -5.05
CA ASN A 33 3.34 5.57 -4.77
C ASN A 33 2.54 5.56 -3.47
N LEU A 34 1.50 4.75 -3.46
CA LEU A 34 0.67 4.53 -2.28
C LEU A 34 1.13 3.28 -1.55
N TRP A 35 1.53 3.43 -0.30
CA TRP A 35 1.84 2.35 0.60
C TRP A 35 0.64 2.04 1.47
N VAL A 36 0.33 0.75 1.60
CA VAL A 36 -0.87 0.23 2.25
C VAL A 36 -0.45 -0.82 3.28
N GLY A 37 -0.71 -0.55 4.55
CA GLY A 37 -0.50 -1.51 5.63
C GLY A 37 -1.78 -2.30 5.86
N THR A 38 -1.67 -3.63 5.86
CA THR A 38 -2.80 -4.54 6.05
C THR A 38 -2.74 -5.24 7.41
N ARG A 39 -3.85 -5.86 7.82
CA ARG A 39 -3.92 -6.57 9.10
C ARG A 39 -3.15 -7.89 9.13
N LEU A 40 -3.17 -8.68 8.06
CA LEU A 40 -2.60 -10.04 8.07
C LEU A 40 -1.63 -10.33 6.93
N GLN A 41 -1.51 -9.43 5.95
CA GLN A 41 -0.81 -9.69 4.69
C GLN A 41 0.34 -8.71 4.44
N GLY A 42 0.83 -8.06 5.49
CA GLY A 42 1.98 -7.18 5.41
C GLY A 42 1.66 -5.85 4.73
N VAL A 43 2.60 -5.41 3.89
CA VAL A 43 2.57 -4.11 3.19
C VAL A 43 2.36 -4.32 1.70
N SER A 44 1.53 -3.49 1.10
CA SER A 44 1.40 -3.41 -0.35
C SER A 44 1.77 -2.01 -0.84
N ARG A 45 2.56 -1.93 -1.91
CA ARG A 45 2.91 -0.68 -2.59
C ARG A 45 2.25 -0.64 -3.95
N PHE A 46 1.35 0.30 -4.12
CA PHE A 46 0.75 0.62 -5.41
C PHE A 46 1.56 1.70 -6.12
N ARG A 47 2.24 1.30 -7.19
CA ARG A 47 2.95 2.19 -8.11
C ARG A 47 1.97 2.81 -9.09
N VAL A 48 1.43 3.97 -8.72
CA VAL A 48 0.32 4.64 -9.43
C VAL A 48 0.64 4.87 -10.92
N LYS A 49 1.87 5.29 -11.24
CA LYS A 49 2.28 5.59 -12.62
C LYS A 49 2.30 4.36 -13.53
N ASP A 50 2.58 3.19 -12.96
CA ASP A 50 2.76 1.94 -13.72
C ASP A 50 1.55 1.00 -13.58
N ASN A 51 0.61 1.32 -12.69
CA ASN A 51 -0.50 0.47 -12.29
C ASN A 51 -0.03 -0.93 -11.82
N ILE A 52 1.03 -0.96 -11.02
CA ILE A 52 1.65 -2.18 -10.48
C ILE A 52 1.48 -2.22 -8.97
N TRP A 53 1.24 -3.43 -8.44
CA TRP A 53 1.20 -3.72 -7.01
C TRP A 53 2.41 -4.59 -6.63
N ASP A 54 3.22 -4.10 -5.70
CA ASP A 54 4.27 -4.87 -5.05
C ASP A 54 3.81 -5.26 -3.64
N ASN A 55 3.93 -6.54 -3.27
CA ASN A 55 3.51 -7.05 -1.96
C ASN A 55 4.72 -7.51 -1.14
N TYR A 56 4.72 -7.17 0.14
CA TYR A 56 5.79 -7.45 1.08
C TYR A 56 5.22 -8.08 2.35
N ASP A 57 5.70 -9.27 2.68
CA ASP A 57 5.34 -10.02 3.88
C ASP A 57 6.60 -10.46 4.67
N ILE A 58 6.42 -11.32 5.68
CA ILE A 58 7.54 -11.90 6.45
C ILE A 58 8.59 -12.61 5.58
N SER A 59 8.21 -13.17 4.42
CA SER A 59 9.16 -13.81 3.49
C SER A 59 10.05 -12.78 2.79
N ASN A 60 9.59 -11.53 2.72
CA ASN A 60 10.36 -10.39 2.23
C ASN A 60 11.16 -9.67 3.33
N GLY A 61 11.14 -10.18 4.56
CA GLY A 61 11.93 -9.66 5.68
C GLY A 61 11.17 -8.71 6.62
N LEU A 62 9.84 -8.63 6.53
CA LEU A 62 9.04 -7.96 7.56
C LEU A 62 9.09 -8.74 8.88
N ASN A 63 9.06 -8.04 10.01
CA ASN A 63 9.05 -8.66 11.33
C ASN A 63 7.67 -9.26 11.69
N ASP A 64 6.59 -8.73 11.09
CA ASP A 64 5.20 -9.17 11.27
C ASP A 64 4.40 -8.77 10.02
N ASN A 65 3.32 -9.49 9.74
CA ASN A 65 2.36 -9.14 8.70
C ASN A 65 1.23 -8.22 9.20
N ASP A 66 1.11 -8.00 10.52
CA ASP A 66 0.20 -7.00 11.08
C ASP A 66 0.82 -5.59 11.07
N VAL A 67 0.52 -4.83 10.01
CA VAL A 67 1.08 -3.49 9.80
C VAL A 67 0.09 -2.41 10.21
N ARG A 68 0.24 -1.95 11.46
CA ARG A 68 -0.64 -0.91 12.03
C ARG A 68 -0.34 0.51 11.57
N ASN A 69 0.92 0.80 11.24
CA ASN A 69 1.34 2.14 10.84
C ASN A 69 2.46 2.06 9.81
N ILE A 70 2.41 2.96 8.84
CA ILE A 70 3.46 3.21 7.86
C ILE A 70 3.86 4.67 8.00
N ALA A 71 5.15 4.95 8.13
CA ALA A 71 5.69 6.30 8.23
C ALA A 71 6.72 6.52 7.13
N VAL A 72 6.70 7.70 6.53
CA VAL A 72 7.70 8.11 5.53
C VAL A 72 8.69 9.04 6.19
N ASP A 73 9.99 8.75 6.07
CA ASP A 73 11.04 9.61 6.64
C ASP A 73 11.27 10.89 5.80
N SER A 74 12.12 11.79 6.33
CA SER A 74 12.44 13.06 5.69
C SER A 74 13.26 12.92 4.40
N VAL A 75 13.68 11.72 4.01
CA VAL A 75 14.30 11.44 2.71
C VAL A 75 13.35 10.69 1.76
N GLY A 76 12.14 10.33 2.20
CA GLY A 76 11.11 9.71 1.37
C GLY A 76 11.08 8.19 1.45
N ARG A 77 11.80 7.58 2.38
CA ARG A 77 11.80 6.13 2.60
C ARG A 77 10.64 5.74 3.50
N VAL A 78 10.07 4.58 3.20
CA VAL A 78 9.08 3.87 4.01
C VAL A 78 9.77 2.81 4.85
#